data_AF-A0A645J7E6-F1
#
_entry.id   AF-A0A645J7E6-F1
#
_cell.length_a   1.000
_cell.length_b   1.000
_cell.length_c   1.000
_cell.angle_alpha   90.00
_cell.angle_beta   90.00
_cell.angle_gamma   90.00
#
_symmetry.space_group_name_H-M   'P 1'
#
loop_
_entity.id
_entity.type
_entity.pdbx_description
1 polymer ?
#
loop_
_entity_poly.entity_id
_entity_poly.type
_entity_poly.pdbx_seq_one_letter_code
_entity_poly.pdbx_strand_id
1 'polypeptide(L)'
;MELVIDEGTARGWSQNDAGQWQYIGENGKPVIGWLTAENGKYHYYYFTADGVMVSGKWLELDGKWYYFNADGSLAKNTKVGGYEVDENGVRKTK
;
A
#
# COMPACT_ATOMS: atom_id res chain seq x y z
N MET A 1 30.73 -12.72 -16.65
CA MET A 1 29.71 -12.40 -15.63
C MET A 1 29.25 -10.99 -15.98
N GLU A 2 28.16 -10.90 -16.71
CA GLU A 2 27.62 -9.63 -17.20
C GLU A 2 26.30 -9.42 -16.48
N LEU A 3 26.24 -8.36 -15.70
CA LEU A 3 25.04 -7.97 -14.97
C LEU A 3 24.12 -7.32 -16.02
N VAL A 4 23.29 -8.16 -16.66
CA VAL A 4 22.24 -7.69 -17.56
C VAL A 4 21.14 -7.09 -16.67
N ILE A 5 21.20 -5.78 -16.44
CA ILE A 5 20.00 -5.03 -16.07
C ILE A 5 19.18 -4.87 -17.35
N ASP A 6 18.21 -5.75 -17.55
CA ASP A 6 17.23 -5.61 -18.62
C ASP A 6 16.45 -4.31 -18.36
N GLU A 7 16.72 -3.25 -19.13
CA GLU A 7 16.07 -1.92 -19.04
C GLU A 7 14.60 -1.95 -19.50
N GLY A 8 13.88 -3.06 -19.27
CA GLY A 8 12.44 -3.16 -19.39
C GLY A 8 11.73 -2.62 -18.14
N THR A 9 11.79 -1.30 -17.91
CA THR A 9 10.95 -0.52 -16.96
C THR A 9 10.27 -1.37 -15.87
N ALA A 10 10.88 -1.54 -14.69
CA ALA A 10 10.25 -2.29 -13.60
C ALA A 10 8.86 -1.72 -13.33
N ARG A 11 7.81 -2.47 -13.67
CA ARG A 11 6.40 -2.14 -13.45
C ARG A 11 5.88 -3.02 -12.33
N GLY A 12 5.05 -2.45 -11.47
CA GLY A 12 4.53 -3.12 -10.29
C GLY A 12 5.42 -2.96 -9.06
N TRP A 13 5.36 -3.94 -8.16
CA TRP A 13 6.03 -3.89 -6.87
C TRP A 13 7.55 -3.82 -6.99
N SER A 14 8.17 -2.85 -6.32
CA SER A 14 9.61 -2.64 -6.28
C SER A 14 10.05 -2.12 -4.91
N GLN A 15 11.30 -2.34 -4.53
CA GLN A 15 11.90 -1.73 -3.34
C GLN A 15 12.93 -0.66 -3.75
N ASN A 16 12.92 0.47 -3.06
CA ASN A 16 13.97 1.48 -3.20
C ASN A 16 15.25 1.06 -2.45
N ASP A 17 16.34 1.83 -2.58
CA ASP A 17 17.63 1.56 -1.93
C ASP A 17 17.56 1.53 -0.39
N ALA A 18 16.52 2.12 0.20
CA ALA A 18 16.26 2.08 1.63
C ALA A 18 15.43 0.84 2.07
N GLY A 19 15.14 -0.08 1.15
CA GLY A 19 14.33 -1.28 1.39
C GLY A 19 12.83 -1.02 1.51
N GLN A 20 12.35 0.18 1.16
CA GLN A 20 10.95 0.56 1.26
C GLN A 20 10.20 0.18 -0.01
N TRP A 21 8.99 -0.36 0.15
CA TRP A 21 8.16 -0.77 -0.98
C TRP A 21 7.54 0.42 -1.71
N GLN A 22 7.56 0.34 -3.04
CA GLN A 22 6.92 1.24 -3.99
C GLN A 22 6.16 0.40 -5.01
N TYR A 23 5.21 1.03 -5.71
CA TYR A 23 4.55 0.42 -6.87
C TYR A 23 4.77 1.31 -8.08
N ILE A 24 5.50 0.81 -9.09
CA ILE A 24 5.80 1.58 -10.29
C ILE A 24 4.68 1.39 -11.31
N GLY A 25 4.00 2.49 -11.64
CA GLY A 25 2.92 2.51 -12.62
C GLY A 25 3.41 2.38 -14.07
N GLU A 26 2.47 2.33 -15.01
CA GLU A 26 2.78 2.12 -16.44
C GLU A 26 3.70 3.19 -17.05
N ASN A 27 3.67 4.40 -16.48
CA ASN A 27 4.48 5.55 -16.85
C ASN A 27 5.91 5.52 -16.27
N GLY A 28 6.29 4.44 -15.58
CA GLY A 28 7.59 4.30 -14.95
C GLY A 28 7.79 5.15 -13.68
N LYS A 29 6.72 5.74 -13.14
CA LYS A 29 6.75 6.54 -11.90
C LYS A 29 6.09 5.77 -10.75
N PRO A 30 6.52 6.00 -9.50
CA PRO A 30 5.85 5.42 -8.35
C PRO A 30 4.42 5.95 -8.22
N VAL A 31 3.50 5.06 -7.87
CA VAL A 31 2.11 5.39 -7.52
C VAL A 31 2.10 6.12 -6.17
N ILE A 32 1.22 7.11 -6.08
CA ILE A 32 0.93 7.87 -4.85
C ILE A 32 -0.55 7.68 -4.50
N GLY A 33 -0.88 7.69 -3.22
CA GLY A 33 -2.25 7.49 -2.75
C GLY A 33 -2.72 6.04 -2.87
N TRP A 34 -4.02 5.86 -3.14
CA TRP A 34 -4.66 4.56 -3.15
C TRP A 34 -4.26 3.71 -4.36
N LEU A 35 -3.92 2.45 -4.10
CA LEU A 35 -3.73 1.42 -5.13
C LEU A 35 -4.63 0.22 -4.81
N THR A 36 -5.35 -0.24 -5.82
CA THR A 36 -6.03 -1.54 -5.78
C THR A 36 -5.18 -2.53 -6.59
N ALA A 37 -4.75 -3.61 -5.96
CA ALA A 37 -4.05 -4.70 -6.62
C ALA A 37 -4.83 -6.01 -6.48
N GLU A 38 -4.91 -6.76 -7.57
CA GLU A 38 -5.57 -8.06 -7.61
C GLU A 38 -4.53 -9.17 -7.53
N ASN A 39 -4.56 -9.96 -6.46
CA ASN A 39 -3.75 -11.17 -6.32
C ASN A 39 -4.65 -12.33 -5.88
N GLY A 40 -5.62 -12.67 -6.74
CA GLY A 40 -6.71 -13.61 -6.43
C GLY A 40 -7.83 -13.03 -5.55
N LYS A 41 -7.60 -11.88 -4.91
CA LYS A 41 -8.60 -11.01 -4.23
C LYS A 41 -8.19 -9.54 -4.39
N TYR A 42 -9.14 -8.63 -4.24
CA TYR A 42 -8.87 -7.18 -4.20
C TYR A 42 -8.23 -6.77 -2.88
N HIS A 43 -6.99 -6.32 -2.97
CA HIS A 43 -6.23 -5.71 -1.87
C HIS A 43 -6.05 -4.22 -2.12
N TYR A 44 -6.20 -3.42 -1.07
CA TYR A 44 -6.02 -1.98 -1.12
C TYR A 44 -4.75 -1.61 -0.38
N TYR A 45 -3.96 -0.72 -0.97
CA TYR A 45 -2.71 -0.20 -0.42
C TYR A 45 -2.75 1.32 -0.50
N TYR A 46 -1.91 1.97 0.29
CA TYR A 46 -1.74 3.41 0.23
C TYR A 46 -0.27 3.77 0.17
N PHE A 47 0.08 4.69 -0.72
CA PHE A 47 1.43 5.20 -0.90
C PHE A 47 1.49 6.67 -0.50
N THR A 48 2.54 7.06 0.21
CA THR A 48 2.78 8.46 0.59
C THR A 48 3.04 9.33 -0.65
N ALA A 49 3.16 10.65 -0.46
CA ALA A 49 3.54 11.57 -1.54
C ALA A 49 4.92 11.25 -2.14
N ASP A 50 5.81 10.61 -1.37
CA ASP A 50 7.12 10.13 -1.82
C ASP A 50 7.05 8.78 -2.55
N GLY A 51 5.84 8.22 -2.74
CA GLY A 51 5.62 6.94 -3.40
C GLY A 51 6.01 5.73 -2.56
N VAL A 52 6.09 5.89 -1.24
CA VAL A 52 6.43 4.80 -0.30
C VAL A 52 5.16 4.18 0.29
N MET A 53 5.09 2.86 0.30
CA MET A 53 3.95 2.11 0.86
C MET A 53 3.80 2.35 2.36
N VAL A 54 2.56 2.61 2.77
CA VAL A 54 2.15 2.63 4.18
C VAL A 54 1.89 1.21 4.63
N SER A 55 2.55 0.78 5.71
CA SER A 55 2.35 -0.53 6.33
C SER A 55 2.53 -0.49 7.83
N GLY A 56 1.90 -1.45 8.52
CA GLY A 56 2.01 -1.71 9.95
C GLY A 56 1.52 -0.57 10.86
N LYS A 57 0.62 0.31 10.37
CA LYS A 57 0.19 1.49 11.12
C LYS A 57 -1.20 2.00 10.75
N TRP A 58 -1.77 2.75 11.68
CA TRP A 58 -2.94 3.59 11.45
C TRP A 58 -2.54 4.84 10.64
N LEU A 59 -3.40 5.24 9.72
CA LEU A 59 -3.29 6.44 8.91
C LEU A 59 -4.64 7.17 8.90
N GLU A 60 -4.61 8.47 9.13
CA GLU A 60 -5.77 9.33 8.96
C GLU A 60 -5.78 9.92 7.55
N LEU A 61 -6.89 9.75 6.84
CA LEU A 61 -7.15 10.29 5.50
C LEU A 61 -8.52 10.96 5.51
N ASP A 62 -8.58 12.25 5.21
CA ASP A 62 -9.82 13.03 5.14
C ASP A 62 -10.74 12.85 6.37
N GLY A 63 -10.15 12.85 7.58
CA GLY A 63 -10.86 12.69 8.85
C GLY A 63 -11.31 11.26 9.15
N LYS A 64 -10.93 10.28 8.32
CA LYS A 64 -11.22 8.85 8.52
C LYS A 64 -9.94 8.08 8.81
N TRP A 65 -10.02 7.14 9.74
CA TRP A 65 -8.88 6.32 10.13
C TRP A 65 -8.89 4.98 9.42
N TYR A 66 -7.75 4.60 8.87
CA TYR A 66 -7.51 3.35 8.15
C TYR A 66 -6.30 2.65 8.76
N TYR A 67 -6.30 1.32 8.81
CA TYR A 67 -5.14 0.55 9.26
C TYR A 67 -4.55 -0.26 8.12
N PHE A 68 -3.25 -0.12 7.91
CA PHE A 68 -2.50 -0.92 6.96
C PHE A 68 -1.72 -1.99 7.72
N ASN A 69 -1.91 -3.24 7.32
CA ASN A 69 -1.21 -4.40 7.87
C ASN A 69 0.29 -4.34 7.58
N ALA A 70 1.08 -5.23 8.20
CA ALA A 70 2.53 -5.26 8.00
C ALA A 70 2.93 -5.51 6.54
N ASP A 71 2.10 -6.23 5.77
CA ASP A 71 2.26 -6.44 4.33
C ASP A 71 1.77 -5.24 3.47
N GLY A 72 1.29 -4.17 4.10
CA GLY A 72 0.76 -2.97 3.44
C GLY A 72 -0.72 -3.07 3.06
N SER A 73 -1.36 -4.23 3.20
CA SER A 73 -2.76 -4.38 2.83
C SER A 73 -3.68 -3.65 3.83
N LEU A 74 -4.73 -3.00 3.33
CA LEU A 74 -5.76 -2.37 4.15
C LEU A 74 -6.54 -3.42 4.95
N ALA A 75 -6.60 -3.24 6.27
CA ALA A 75 -7.51 -4.00 7.12
C ALA A 75 -8.95 -3.53 6.90
N LYS A 76 -9.85 -4.47 6.62
CA LYS A 76 -11.30 -4.24 6.47
C LYS A 76 -12.10 -5.41 7.03
N ASN A 77 -13.34 -5.17 7.45
CA ASN A 77 -14.22 -6.16 8.08
C ASN A 77 -13.54 -6.94 9.22
N THR A 78 -12.78 -6.25 10.06
CA THR A 78 -12.00 -6.87 11.13
C THR A 78 -11.81 -5.93 12.31
N LYS A 79 -11.11 -6.40 13.35
CA LYS A 79 -10.77 -5.62 14.54
C LYS A 79 -9.26 -5.46 14.64
N VAL A 80 -8.80 -4.23 14.77
CA VAL A 80 -7.37 -3.89 14.92
C VAL A 80 -7.19 -3.12 16.22
N GLY A 81 -6.37 -3.65 17.14
CA GLY A 81 -6.00 -2.94 18.37
C GLY A 81 -7.20 -2.48 19.21
N GLY A 82 -8.31 -3.22 19.19
CA GLY A 82 -9.53 -2.87 19.93
C GLY A 82 -10.58 -2.10 19.13
N TYR A 83 -10.24 -1.57 17.95
CA TYR A 83 -11.14 -0.82 17.08
C TYR A 83 -11.68 -1.68 15.95
N GLU A 84 -12.97 -1.55 15.63
CA GLU A 84 -13.56 -2.20 14.46
C GLU A 84 -13.34 -1.34 13.21
N VAL A 85 -12.97 -1.97 12.11
CA VAL A 85 -12.92 -1.36 10.77
C VAL A 85 -14.00 -1.99 9.88
N ASP A 86 -14.73 -1.17 9.16
CA ASP A 86 -15.84 -1.60 8.30
C ASP A 86 -15.36 -2.24 6.97
N GLU A 87 -16.30 -2.51 6.06
CA GLU A 87 -16.01 -3.11 4.76
C GLU A 87 -15.14 -2.25 3.84
N ASN A 88 -15.12 -0.93 4.10
CA ASN A 88 -14.29 0.05 3.40
C ASN A 88 -12.96 0.29 4.14
N GLY A 89 -12.71 -0.42 5.24
CA GLY A 89 -11.53 -0.25 6.09
C GLY A 89 -11.57 1.01 6.97
N VAL A 90 -12.72 1.69 7.05
CA VAL A 90 -12.87 2.88 7.89
C VAL A 90 -13.09 2.44 9.33
N ARG A 91 -12.29 2.99 10.25
CA ARG A 91 -12.46 2.79 11.69
C ARG A 91 -13.82 3.33 12.14
N LYS A 92 -14.62 2.47 12.76
CA LYS A 92 -15.86 2.87 13.42
C LYS A 92 -15.53 3.67 14.68
N THR A 93 -16.11 4.85 14.79
CA THR A 93 -16.17 5.59 16.05
C THR A 93 -17.29 5.00 16.90
N LYS A 94 -17.02 4.79 18.19
CA LYS A 94 -18.05 4.38 19.16
C LYS A 94 -19.03 5.53 19.42
#